data_AF-A0A7C3AA69-F1
#
_entry.id   AF-A0A7C3AA69-F1
#
_cell.length_a   1.000
_cell.length_b   1.000
_cell.length_c   1.000
_cell.angle_alpha   90.00
_cell.angle_beta   90.00
_cell.angle_gamma   90.00
#
_symmetry.space_group_name_H-M   'P 1'
#
loop_
_entity.id
_entity.type
_entity.pdbx_description
1 polymer ?
#
loop_
_entity_poly.entity_id
_entity_poly.type
_entity_poly.pdbx_seq_one_letter_code
_entity_poly.pdbx_strand_id
1 'polypeptide(L)' 'DKETRAWTAPKGITAHRAAGMIHSDMERGFIRAEVINWKELLECGSFAKAREEGKLRIEGKEYIVQDGDVLHIRFNV' A
#
# COMPACT_ATOMS: atom_id res chain seq x y z
N ASP A 1 -14.71 3.06 -12.36
CA ASP A 1 -13.74 3.95 -11.71
C ASP A 1 -12.67 3.20 -10.96
N LYS A 2 -11.44 3.72 -10.96
CA LYS A 2 -10.40 3.32 -10.00
C LYS A 2 -10.45 4.33 -8.85
N GLU A 3 -11.19 3.97 -7.80
CA GLU A 3 -11.33 4.82 -6.62
C GLU A 3 -10.05 4.83 -5.79
N THR A 4 -9.76 5.97 -5.17
CA THR A 4 -8.76 6.09 -4.09
C THR A 4 -9.51 6.32 -2.80
N ARG A 5 -9.13 5.60 -1.73
CA ARG A 5 -9.81 5.68 -0.43
C ARG A 5 -8.79 5.79 0.71
N ALA A 6 -9.09 6.65 1.67
CA ALA A 6 -8.37 6.69 2.95
C ALA A 6 -8.91 5.62 3.90
N TRP A 7 -8.00 4.87 4.53
CA TRP A 7 -8.34 3.83 5.49
C TRP A 7 -7.81 4.20 6.86
N THR A 8 -8.69 4.31 7.85
CA THR A 8 -8.27 4.48 9.24
C THR A 8 -7.77 3.15 9.76
N ALA A 9 -6.51 3.08 10.20
CA ALA A 9 -5.90 1.87 10.73
C ALA A 9 -5.16 2.14 12.05
N PRO A 10 -5.07 1.15 12.95
CA PRO A 10 -4.32 1.30 14.19
C PRO A 10 -2.82 1.46 13.91
N LYS A 11 -2.15 2.27 14.74
CA LYS A 11 -0.68 2.41 14.69
C LYS A 11 -0.03 1.04 14.91
N GLY A 12 0.99 0.74 14.09
CA GLY A 12 1.72 -0.53 14.20
C GLY A 12 1.07 -1.68 13.42
N ILE A 13 0.04 -1.43 12.61
CA ILE A 13 -0.53 -2.45 11.74
C ILE A 13 0.45 -2.88 10.66
N THR A 14 0.47 -4.18 10.34
CA THR A 14 1.27 -4.71 9.24
C THR A 14 0.55 -4.54 7.90
N ALA A 15 1.29 -4.51 6.78
CA ALA A 15 0.71 -4.45 5.43
C ALA A 15 -0.29 -5.59 5.15
N HIS A 16 0.02 -6.80 5.66
CA HIS A 16 -0.86 -7.96 5.56
C HIS A 16 -2.21 -7.73 6.27
N ARG A 17 -2.18 -7.22 7.51
CA ARG A 17 -3.39 -6.93 8.28
C ARG A 17 -4.16 -5.73 7.72
N ALA A 18 -3.45 -4.72 7.21
CA ALA A 18 -4.06 -3.58 6.55
C ALA A 18 -4.82 -4.00 5.29
N ALA A 19 -4.30 -4.95 4.51
CA ALA A 19 -5.03 -5.54 3.38
C ALA A 19 -6.35 -6.19 3.81
N GLY A 20 -6.38 -6.86 4.96
CA GLY A 20 -7.59 -7.46 5.54
C GLY A 20 -8.67 -6.46 5.93
N MET A 21 -8.29 -5.24 6.30
CA MET A 21 -9.25 -4.16 6.56
C MET A 21 -9.99 -3.72 5.29
N ILE A 22 -9.36 -3.89 4.12
CA ILE A 22 -9.98 -3.62 2.81
C ILE A 22 -10.91 -4.78 2.44
N HIS A 23 -10.39 -6.02 2.49
CA HIS A 23 -11.16 -7.23 2.23
C HIS A 23 -10.43 -8.47 2.77
N SER A 24 -11.17 -9.45 3.30
CA SER A 24 -10.58 -10.68 3.88
C SER A 24 -9.81 -11.53 2.85
N ASP A 25 -10.23 -11.53 1.58
CA ASP A 25 -9.48 -12.20 0.50
C ASP A 25 -8.12 -11.58 0.24
N MET A 26 -7.98 -10.26 0.39
CA MET A 26 -6.70 -9.59 0.16
C MET A 26 -5.68 -9.93 1.26
N GLU A 27 -6.15 -10.16 2.49
CA GLU A 27 -5.32 -10.68 3.57
C GLU A 27 -4.87 -12.12 3.26
N ARG A 28 -5.82 -13.02 3.00
CA ARG A 28 -5.54 -14.43 2.70
C ARG A 28 -4.60 -14.59 1.50
N GLY A 29 -4.84 -13.80 0.46
CA GLY A 29 -4.13 -13.82 -0.81
C GLY A 29 -2.89 -12.94 -0.87
N PHE A 30 -2.50 -12.27 0.22
CA PHE A 30 -1.46 -11.24 0.19
C PHE A 30 -0.13 -11.79 -0.37
N ILE A 31 0.38 -11.11 -1.40
CA ILE A 31 1.69 -11.38 -1.99
C ILE A 31 2.70 -10.34 -1.49
N ARG A 32 2.40 -9.05 -1.71
CA ARG A 32 3.26 -7.90 -1.36
C ARG A 32 2.48 -6.59 -1.43
N ALA A 33 3.02 -5.53 -0.84
CA ALA A 33 2.52 -4.17 -1.00
C ALA A 33 3.55 -3.32 -1.77
N GLU A 34 3.09 -2.55 -2.76
CA GLU A 34 3.87 -1.42 -3.28
C GLU A 34 3.54 -0.20 -2.42
N VAL A 35 4.54 0.42 -1.81
CA VAL A 35 4.39 1.45 -0.80
C VAL A 35 5.14 2.72 -1.19
N ILE A 36 4.51 3.86 -1.04
CA ILE A 36 5.11 5.19 -1.17
C ILE A 36 4.44 6.17 -0.21
N ASN A 37 5.20 7.10 0.36
CA ASN A 37 4.59 8.15 1.17
C ASN A 37 3.81 9.12 0.27
N TRP A 38 2.65 9.60 0.72
CA TRP A 38 1.82 10.51 -0.07
C TRP A 38 2.57 11.76 -0.57
N LYS A 39 3.52 12.30 0.20
CA LYS A 39 4.30 13.48 -0.20
C LYS A 39 5.16 13.17 -1.42
N GLU A 40 5.89 12.07 -1.38
CA GLU A 40 6.73 11.61 -2.49
C GLU A 40 5.89 11.26 -3.72
N LEU A 41 4.70 10.67 -3.51
CA LEU A 41 3.77 10.40 -4.59
C LEU A 41 3.29 11.68 -5.29
N LEU A 42 2.99 12.73 -4.52
CA LEU A 42 2.62 14.03 -5.07
C LEU A 42 3.78 14.69 -5.82
N GLU A 43 5.01 14.59 -5.31
CA GLU A 43 6.21 15.09 -5.99
C GLU A 43 6.46 14.38 -7.32
N CYS A 44 6.25 13.06 -7.37
CA CYS A 44 6.31 12.31 -8.63
C CYS A 44 5.13 12.62 -9.57
N GLY A 45 3.99 13.07 -9.03
CA GLY A 45 2.77 13.41 -9.76
C GLY A 45 1.93 12.19 -10.18
N SER A 46 2.47 10.97 -10.16
CA SER A 46 1.70 9.75 -10.40
C SER A 46 2.40 8.49 -9.88
N PHE A 47 1.63 7.42 -9.68
CA PHE A 47 2.15 6.10 -9.27
C PHE A 47 3.05 5.48 -10.35
N ALA A 48 2.74 5.73 -11.64
CA ALA A 48 3.55 5.25 -12.76
C ALA A 48 4.94 5.91 -12.76
N LYS A 49 4.99 7.23 -12.63
CA LYS A 49 6.24 7.99 -12.55
C LYS A 49 7.04 7.65 -11.29
N ALA A 50 6.38 7.46 -10.15
CA ALA A 50 7.03 6.98 -8.93
C ALA A 50 7.69 5.60 -9.09
N ARG A 51 7.09 4.72 -9.91
CA ARG A 51 7.69 3.42 -10.26
C ARG A 51 8.92 3.59 -11.13
N GLU A 52 8.83 4.42 -12.17
CA GLU A 52 9.93 4.70 -13.11
C GLU A 52 11.13 5.36 -12.42
N GLU A 53 10.88 6.24 -11.45
CA GLU A 53 11.89 6.89 -10.61
C GLU A 53 12.44 5.98 -9.48
N GLY A 54 11.91 4.76 -9.33
CA GLY A 54 12.37 3.81 -8.31
C GLY A 54 11.98 4.19 -6.87
N LYS A 55 10.98 5.06 -6.68
CA LYS A 55 10.52 5.49 -5.35
C LYS A 55 9.49 4.55 -4.72
N LEU A 56 8.85 3.69 -5.51
CA LEU A 56 7.96 2.66 -4.96
C LEU A 56 8.78 1.56 -4.27
N ARG A 57 8.56 1.42 -2.96
CA ARG A 57 9.11 0.31 -2.19
C ARG A 57 8.24 -0.93 -2.35
N ILE A 58 8.87 -2.10 -2.40
CA ILE A 58 8.18 -3.38 -2.39
C ILE A 58 8.33 -3.96 -0.99
N GLU A 59 7.21 -4.08 -0.29
CA GLU A 59 7.17 -4.45 1.11
C GLU A 59 6.44 -5.77 1.33
N GLY A 60 6.93 -6.54 2.31
CA GLY A 60 6.41 -7.84 2.68
C GLY A 60 5.29 -7.79 3.72
N LYS A 61 4.89 -8.98 4.21
CA LYS A 61 3.80 -9.15 5.18
C LYS A 61 4.04 -8.43 6.51
N GLU A 62 5.29 -8.35 6.94
CA GLU A 62 5.71 -7.77 8.23
C GLU A 62 5.96 -6.26 8.19
N TYR A 63 5.82 -5.63 7.03
CA TYR A 63 6.01 -4.18 6.92
C TYR A 63 4.99 -3.44 7.77
N ILE A 64 5.46 -2.58 8.65
CA ILE A 64 4.60 -1.72 9.48
C ILE A 64 4.20 -0.50 8.67
N VAL A 65 2.91 -0.36 8.41
CA VAL A 65 2.35 0.77 7.68
C VAL A 65 2.57 2.05 8.45
N GLN A 66 3.07 3.08 7.77
CA GLN A 66 3.27 4.41 8.32
C GLN A 66 2.11 5.32 7.97
N ASP A 67 1.92 6.36 8.78
CA ASP A 67 0.89 7.36 8.51
C ASP A 67 1.14 8.05 7.16
N GLY A 68 0.08 8.16 6.38
CA GLY A 68 0.13 8.74 5.04
C GLY A 68 0.82 7.87 3.97
N ASP A 69 1.13 6.60 4.25
CA ASP A 69 1.53 5.69 3.18
C ASP A 69 0.38 5.45 2.21
N VAL A 70 0.69 5.43 0.92
CA VAL A 70 -0.17 4.97 -0.16
C VAL A 70 0.26 3.57 -0.53
N LEU A 71 -0.64 2.61 -0.33
CA LEU A 71 -0.38 1.19 -0.57
C LEU A 71 -1.15 0.69 -1.78
N HIS A 72 -0.48 -0.05 -2.64
CA HIS A 72 -1.09 -0.88 -3.66
C HIS A 72 -0.80 -2.35 -3.34
N ILE A 73 -1.83 -3.05 -2.86
CA ILE A 73 -1.73 -4.45 -2.43
C ILE A 73 -1.81 -5.37 -3.65
N ARG A 74 -0.82 -6.24 -3.79
CA ARG A 74 -0.84 -7.36 -4.73
C ARG A 74 -1.30 -8.60 -3.98
N PHE A 75 -2.36 -9.23 -4.45
CA PHE A 75 -2.91 -10.46 -3.87
C PHE A 75 -3.34 -11.41 -4.99
N ASN A 76 -3.47 -12.70 -4.64
CA ASN A 76 -4.10 -13.70 -5.48
C ASN A 76 -5.39 -14.21 -4.82
N VAL A 77 -6.42 -14.44 -5.62
CA VAL A 77 -7.67 -15.09 -5.21
C VAL A 77 -7.65 -16.54 -5.66
#